data_AF-A0A6C0LPF7-F1
#
_entry.id   AF-A0A6C0LPF7-F1
#
_cell.length_a   1.000
_cell.length_b   1.000
_cell.length_c   1.000
_cell.angle_alpha   90.00
_cell.angle_beta   90.00
_cell.angle_gamma   90.00
#
_symmetry.space_group_name_H-M   'P 1'
#
loop_
_entity.id
_entity.type
_entity.pdbx_description
1 polymer ?
#
loop_
_entity_poly.entity_id
_entity_poly.type
_entity_poly.pdbx_seq_one_letter_code
_entity_poly.pdbx_strand_id
1 'polypeptide(L)'
;MSDLFDNATFALPFSSNNSSQISKKNKKKRSYIVERIQDKRKSLKKTPSAGKLNIPKYIIKQWIQNMKGERLMPPHGTIPLLYCRKEDYSPWLYTTIASVYRKRADWHLLITNMWKGPHLVEPCAPTMLKHPNPFFYNQDISIHLDKLMCLNVTLRMCVLRCVQRRLIAKMDKRVVGEDDLHTTVAIPEAAMVSVYDFKTQAKYVFHTNTILKMILASLKYCAYGIASPKAPKNPYTNLEWTKPQLMSITQQIVRNMAALHRIPPPMFLNYYNCNYNVLTFAKFCEKDLGINAAVELFKHKDDPTTLDVYGEMIGTVIDEENIAMSTRMRNMIIERKLPDILQDRWDNIVLALWIDTNIQVLYEPYKTYTEIIDDFTKARDDTRSYLLQLTRSSRRRLPPPGSGISLIRTHALNILIDAAVYTDNILEMGDEEPPLTVNL
;
A
#
# COMPACT_ATOMS: atom_id res chain seq x y z
N MET A 1 0.49 -40.37 -18.52
CA MET A 1 -0.38 -39.27 -18.97
C MET A 1 -0.01 -38.04 -18.13
N SER A 2 1.22 -37.52 -18.12
CA SER A 2 2.14 -37.11 -19.20
C SER A 2 1.52 -36.12 -20.17
N ASP A 3 1.99 -34.87 -20.01
CA ASP A 3 2.20 -33.83 -21.01
C ASP A 3 0.99 -33.28 -21.77
N LEU A 4 0.72 -31.99 -21.56
CA LEU A 4 0.29 -31.00 -22.56
C LEU A 4 -0.07 -29.70 -21.83
N PHE A 5 0.82 -28.71 -21.85
CA PHE A 5 0.60 -27.46 -22.59
C PHE A 5 1.79 -26.50 -22.37
N ASP A 6 2.51 -26.34 -23.48
CA ASP A 6 3.70 -25.54 -23.69
C ASP A 6 3.40 -24.05 -23.90
N ASN A 7 4.27 -23.23 -23.31
CA ASN A 7 5.04 -22.14 -23.91
C ASN A 7 4.45 -21.37 -25.11
N ALA A 8 4.00 -20.14 -24.86
CA ALA A 8 3.88 -19.09 -25.89
C ALA A 8 4.98 -18.04 -25.68
N THR A 9 6.03 -18.12 -26.51
CA THR A 9 7.14 -17.16 -26.59
C THR A 9 6.82 -16.13 -27.68
N PHE A 10 6.61 -14.87 -27.31
CA PHE A 10 6.48 -13.78 -28.28
C PHE A 10 7.86 -13.23 -28.67
N ALA A 11 8.24 -13.45 -29.93
CA ALA A 11 9.39 -12.82 -30.57
C ALA A 11 8.98 -11.44 -31.15
N LEU A 12 9.75 -10.40 -30.83
CA LEU A 12 9.65 -9.08 -31.47
C LEU A 12 10.80 -8.91 -32.48
N PRO A 13 10.54 -8.40 -33.70
CA PRO A 13 11.60 -8.13 -34.67
C PRO A 13 12.20 -6.74 -34.41
N PHE A 14 13.51 -6.67 -34.18
CA PHE A 14 14.26 -5.41 -34.26
C PHE A 14 14.95 -5.30 -35.62
N SER A 15 14.54 -4.30 -36.41
CA SER A 15 15.27 -3.89 -37.61
C SER A 15 16.43 -2.96 -37.25
N SER A 16 17.62 -3.31 -37.72
CA SER A 16 18.81 -2.47 -37.77
C SER A 16 18.66 -1.37 -38.82
N ASN A 17 18.94 -0.10 -38.47
CA ASN A 17 19.85 0.78 -39.22
C ASN A 17 19.85 2.22 -38.67
N ASN A 18 21.06 2.76 -38.49
CA ASN A 18 21.48 4.17 -38.43
C ASN A 18 22.27 4.55 -37.16
N SER A 19 23.54 4.12 -37.12
CA SER A 19 24.52 4.59 -36.14
C SER A 19 25.82 5.00 -36.83
N SER A 20 25.95 6.26 -37.25
CA SER A 20 27.29 6.79 -37.58
C SER A 20 27.50 8.31 -37.46
N GLN A 21 26.49 9.14 -37.17
CA GLN A 21 26.69 10.60 -37.08
C GLN A 21 26.46 11.25 -35.70
N ILE A 22 25.90 10.54 -34.71
CA ILE A 22 25.63 11.11 -33.36
C ILE A 22 26.86 11.01 -32.40
N SER A 23 27.86 10.21 -32.75
CA SER A 23 29.03 9.89 -31.91
C SER A 23 29.93 11.09 -31.57
N LYS A 24 30.09 12.07 -32.47
CA LYS A 24 31.05 13.18 -32.26
C LYS A 24 30.48 14.34 -31.43
N LYS A 25 29.16 14.59 -31.46
CA LYS A 25 28.52 15.64 -30.63
C LYS A 25 28.39 15.23 -29.16
N ASN A 26 28.18 13.93 -28.89
CA ASN A 26 28.07 13.40 -27.52
C ASN A 26 29.42 13.27 -26.79
N LYS A 27 30.54 13.13 -27.48
CA LYS A 27 31.88 13.14 -26.85
C LYS A 27 32.25 14.52 -26.26
N LYS A 28 31.91 15.62 -26.94
CA LYS A 28 32.16 16.98 -26.42
C LYS A 28 31.26 17.33 -25.23
N LYS A 29 29.98 16.91 -25.22
CA LYS A 29 29.09 17.07 -24.06
C LYS A 29 29.51 16.23 -22.85
N ARG A 30 30.01 15.00 -23.05
CA ARG A 30 30.57 14.18 -21.95
C ARG A 30 31.82 14.82 -21.33
N SER A 31 32.70 15.41 -22.12
CA SER A 31 33.88 16.14 -21.62
C SER A 31 33.51 17.26 -20.64
N TYR A 32 32.57 18.11 -21.03
CA TYR A 32 32.14 19.25 -20.22
C TYR A 32 31.41 18.83 -18.94
N ILE A 33 30.62 17.76 -18.98
CA ILE A 33 29.92 17.21 -17.80
C ILE A 33 30.92 16.57 -16.83
N VAL A 34 31.95 15.88 -17.34
CA VAL A 34 33.01 15.27 -16.51
C VAL A 34 33.86 16.35 -15.82
N GLU A 35 34.20 17.44 -16.50
CA GLU A 35 34.89 18.59 -15.89
C GLU A 35 34.02 19.27 -14.80
N ARG A 36 32.73 19.51 -15.07
CA ARG A 36 31.81 20.09 -14.06
C ARG A 36 31.63 19.20 -12.83
N ILE A 37 31.67 17.87 -12.99
CA ILE A 37 31.61 16.92 -11.88
C ILE A 37 32.94 16.90 -11.11
N GLN A 38 34.09 17.05 -11.78
CA GLN A 38 35.38 17.17 -11.10
C GLN A 38 35.50 18.47 -10.29
N ASP A 39 34.99 19.59 -10.82
CA ASP A 39 35.00 20.87 -10.11
C ASP A 39 33.99 20.91 -8.96
N LYS A 40 32.81 20.29 -9.09
CA LYS A 40 31.90 20.06 -7.96
C LYS A 40 32.50 19.12 -6.91
N ARG A 41 33.29 18.11 -7.29
CA ARG A 41 33.99 17.23 -6.34
C ARG A 41 35.14 17.92 -5.60
N LYS A 42 35.76 18.95 -6.19
CA LYS A 42 36.76 19.78 -5.52
C LYS A 42 36.11 20.78 -4.54
N SER A 43 34.93 21.32 -4.86
CA SER A 43 34.21 22.26 -3.98
C SER A 43 33.37 21.61 -2.88
N LEU A 44 33.00 20.32 -3.01
CA LEU A 44 32.27 19.56 -1.98
C LEU A 44 33.16 18.74 -1.02
N LYS A 45 34.49 18.91 -1.08
CA LYS A 45 35.43 18.36 -0.08
C LYS A 45 35.44 19.14 1.24
N LYS A 46 34.36 19.86 1.60
CA LYS A 46 34.07 20.12 3.00
C LYS A 46 33.57 18.80 3.59
N THR A 47 34.52 17.99 4.08
CA THR A 47 34.23 16.91 5.02
C THR A 47 33.18 17.42 6.01
N PRO A 48 32.00 16.78 6.12
CA PRO A 48 31.11 17.11 7.21
C PRO A 48 31.95 17.01 8.47
N SER A 49 31.97 18.06 9.28
CA SER A 49 32.69 18.06 10.55
C SER A 49 32.19 16.83 11.30
N ALA A 50 33.00 15.76 11.26
CA ALA A 50 32.80 14.62 12.12
C ALA A 50 32.73 15.26 13.49
N GLY A 51 31.55 15.23 14.13
CA GLY A 51 31.40 15.75 15.48
C GLY A 51 32.53 15.13 16.25
N LYS A 52 33.55 15.94 16.57
CA LYS A 52 34.77 15.45 17.19
C LYS A 52 34.28 14.95 18.53
N LEU A 53 34.14 13.63 18.63
CA LEU A 53 33.98 12.98 19.91
C LEU A 53 35.20 13.44 20.68
N ASN A 54 34.98 14.41 21.58
CA ASN A 54 36.01 15.04 22.38
C ASN A 54 36.35 14.04 23.48
N ILE A 55 36.86 12.87 23.07
CA ILE A 55 37.50 11.94 23.98
C ILE A 55 38.73 12.70 24.45
N PRO A 56 38.80 13.05 25.74
CA PRO A 56 39.91 13.83 26.25
C PRO A 56 41.23 13.14 25.87
N LYS A 57 42.17 13.89 25.30
CA LYS A 57 43.43 13.35 24.76
C LYS A 57 44.18 12.48 25.79
N TYR A 58 43.99 12.75 27.08
CA TYR A 58 44.58 11.96 28.16
C TYR A 58 44.05 10.52 28.21
N ILE A 59 42.76 10.28 27.94
CA ILE A 59 42.16 8.93 27.93
C ILE A 59 42.73 8.09 26.78
N ILE A 60 42.83 8.68 25.58
CA ILE A 60 43.41 7.99 24.41
C ILE A 60 44.90 7.72 24.63
N LYS A 61 45.64 8.69 25.17
CA LYS A 61 47.07 8.56 25.45
C LYS A 61 47.32 7.46 26.49
N GLN A 62 46.54 7.44 27.57
CA GLN A 62 46.63 6.43 28.63
C GLN A 62 46.25 5.04 28.12
N TRP A 63 45.24 4.93 27.26
CA TRP A 63 44.87 3.66 26.62
C TRP A 63 45.99 3.12 25.70
N ILE A 64 46.58 3.97 24.84
CA ILE A 64 47.69 3.57 23.96
C ILE A 64 48.93 3.17 24.77
N GLN A 65 49.24 3.89 25.84
CA GLN A 65 50.41 3.62 26.69
C GLN A 65 50.22 2.34 27.52
N ASN A 66 49.01 2.07 28.02
CA ASN A 66 48.69 0.81 28.69
C ASN A 66 48.79 -0.40 27.75
N MET A 67 48.36 -0.25 26.49
CA MET A 67 48.53 -1.30 25.46
C MET A 67 50.00 -1.56 25.12
N LYS A 68 50.91 -0.64 25.45
CA LYS A 68 52.37 -0.78 25.29
C LYS A 68 53.08 -1.29 26.55
N GLY A 69 52.36 -1.51 27.66
CA GLY A 69 52.92 -1.98 28.93
C GLY A 69 53.70 -0.93 29.72
N GLU A 70 53.65 0.36 29.33
CA GLU A 70 54.36 1.44 30.02
C GLU A 70 53.64 1.81 31.33
N ARG A 71 54.36 1.83 32.47
CA ARG A 71 53.80 2.20 33.78
C ARG A 71 53.84 3.72 33.98
N LEU A 72 52.69 4.35 34.20
CA LEU A 72 52.62 5.72 34.72
C LEU A 72 51.53 5.86 35.78
N MET A 73 51.88 6.55 36.86
CA MET A 73 50.92 7.06 37.83
C MET A 73 49.98 8.05 37.13
N PRO A 74 48.65 7.86 37.20
CA PRO A 74 47.72 8.84 36.64
C PRO A 74 47.89 10.20 37.35
N PRO A 75 47.72 11.34 36.65
CA PRO A 75 47.72 12.67 37.28
C PRO A 75 46.80 12.72 38.51
N HIS A 76 47.19 13.44 39.56
CA HIS A 76 46.34 13.63 40.73
C HIS A 76 44.95 14.14 40.32
N GLY A 77 43.90 13.44 40.77
CA GLY A 77 42.50 13.72 40.43
C GLY A 77 41.98 13.08 39.14
N THR A 78 42.80 12.30 38.42
CA THR A 78 42.30 11.45 37.33
C THR A 78 41.97 10.06 37.84
N ILE A 79 40.73 9.63 37.62
CA ILE A 79 40.29 8.27 37.93
C ILE A 79 41.10 7.34 36.99
N PRO A 80 41.91 6.40 37.53
CA PRO A 80 42.68 5.48 36.72
C PRO A 80 41.76 4.81 35.71
N LEU A 81 42.22 4.66 34.46
CA LEU A 81 41.57 3.77 33.48
C LEU A 81 41.65 2.37 34.08
N LEU A 82 40.59 2.02 34.82
CA LEU A 82 40.67 1.10 35.94
C LEU A 82 40.95 -0.34 35.48
N TYR A 83 40.91 -0.67 34.18
CA TYR A 83 40.68 -2.03 33.71
C TYR A 83 41.84 -2.72 32.97
N CYS A 84 43.10 -2.31 33.19
CA CYS A 84 44.22 -2.87 32.43
C CYS A 84 44.92 -4.07 33.09
N ARG A 85 44.77 -4.30 34.41
CA ARG A 85 45.40 -5.43 35.09
C ARG A 85 44.36 -6.34 35.73
N LYS A 86 44.47 -7.64 35.44
CA LYS A 86 43.65 -8.69 36.05
C LYS A 86 43.82 -8.75 37.56
N GLU A 87 45.00 -8.37 38.03
CA GLU A 87 45.38 -8.40 39.45
C GLU A 87 44.61 -7.40 40.32
N ASP A 88 44.14 -6.29 39.74
CA ASP A 88 43.49 -5.20 40.50
C ASP A 88 42.02 -5.51 40.88
N TYR A 89 41.52 -6.66 40.45
CA TYR A 89 40.13 -7.08 40.62
C TYR A 89 40.03 -8.49 41.16
N SER A 90 38.92 -8.79 41.84
CA SER A 90 38.56 -10.19 42.03
C SER A 90 38.43 -10.87 40.65
N PRO A 91 38.89 -12.13 40.51
CA PRO A 91 38.79 -12.86 39.25
C PRO A 91 37.36 -12.87 38.67
N TRP A 92 36.35 -12.89 39.56
CA TRP A 92 34.94 -12.77 39.21
C TRP A 92 34.57 -11.41 38.62
N LEU A 93 35.00 -10.30 39.24
CA LEU A 93 34.70 -8.95 38.74
C LEU A 93 35.45 -8.66 37.42
N TYR A 94 36.70 -9.11 37.30
CA TYR A 94 37.48 -8.98 36.07
C TYR A 94 36.86 -9.76 34.90
N THR A 95 36.52 -11.04 35.09
CA THR A 95 35.81 -11.83 34.06
C THR A 95 34.46 -11.25 33.72
N THR A 96 33.79 -10.65 34.70
CA THR A 96 32.50 -9.98 34.52
C THR A 96 32.63 -8.73 33.64
N ILE A 97 33.66 -7.91 33.84
CA ILE A 97 33.90 -6.66 33.11
C ILE A 97 34.59 -6.90 31.74
N ALA A 98 35.53 -7.83 31.66
CA ALA A 98 36.30 -8.14 30.45
C ALA A 98 35.48 -8.87 29.36
N SER A 99 34.27 -9.35 29.69
CA SER A 99 33.32 -9.87 28.71
C SER A 99 32.67 -8.73 27.91
N VAL A 100 33.38 -8.20 26.91
CA VAL A 100 33.06 -6.99 26.11
C VAL A 100 31.68 -7.03 25.40
N TYR A 101 31.02 -8.19 25.33
CA TYR A 101 29.75 -8.40 24.64
C TYR A 101 28.61 -8.83 25.56
N ARG A 102 28.19 -7.96 26.47
CA ARG A 102 26.99 -8.15 27.28
C ARG A 102 25.75 -7.48 26.67
N LYS A 103 24.58 -8.09 26.84
CA LYS A 103 23.29 -7.46 26.48
C LYS A 103 23.01 -6.31 27.46
N ARG A 104 22.15 -5.36 27.07
CA ARG A 104 21.75 -4.23 27.92
C ARG A 104 21.18 -4.70 29.27
N ALA A 105 20.45 -5.81 29.28
CA ALA A 105 19.90 -6.42 30.49
C ALA A 105 21.00 -6.89 31.46
N ASP A 106 22.08 -7.49 30.95
CA ASP A 106 23.18 -8.01 31.76
C ASP A 106 23.99 -6.86 32.39
N TRP A 107 24.16 -5.75 31.66
CA TRP A 107 24.76 -4.52 32.20
C TRP A 107 23.88 -3.89 33.28
N HIS A 108 22.58 -3.82 33.05
CA HIS A 108 21.64 -3.26 34.03
C HIS A 108 21.63 -4.07 35.31
N LEU A 109 21.55 -5.41 35.23
CA LEU A 109 21.58 -6.30 36.38
C LEU A 109 22.88 -6.13 37.19
N LEU A 110 24.01 -6.02 36.50
CA LEU A 110 25.31 -5.77 37.13
C LEU A 110 25.29 -4.44 37.91
N ILE A 111 24.93 -3.34 37.24
CA ILE A 111 24.87 -1.99 37.82
C ILE A 111 23.95 -1.97 39.04
N THR A 112 22.75 -2.55 38.92
CA THR A 112 21.77 -2.61 40.01
C THR A 112 22.25 -3.45 41.18
N ASN A 113 22.96 -4.56 40.94
CA ASN A 113 23.52 -5.37 42.02
C ASN A 113 24.66 -4.65 42.76
N MET A 114 25.47 -3.85 42.06
CA MET A 114 26.50 -3.03 42.72
C MET A 114 25.89 -1.85 43.48
N TRP A 115 24.79 -1.26 42.99
CA TRP A 115 24.04 -0.21 43.72
C TRP A 115 23.43 -0.68 45.03
N LYS A 116 23.14 -1.98 45.16
CA LYS A 116 22.62 -2.58 46.41
C LYS A 116 23.72 -2.86 47.45
N GLY A 117 24.99 -2.62 47.12
CA GLY A 117 26.09 -2.78 48.06
C GLY A 117 26.06 -1.73 49.18
N PRO A 118 26.74 -1.98 50.31
CA PRO A 118 26.74 -1.06 51.45
C PRO A 118 27.27 0.33 51.07
N HIS A 119 26.55 1.39 51.46
CA HIS A 119 26.95 2.79 51.24
C HIS A 119 27.99 3.23 52.29
N LEU A 120 29.09 3.84 51.85
CA LEU A 120 29.97 4.58 52.75
C LEU A 120 29.44 6.01 52.91
N VAL A 121 29.06 6.37 54.13
CA VAL A 121 28.78 7.75 54.54
C VAL A 121 30.00 8.25 55.30
N GLU A 122 31.10 8.57 54.61
CA GLU A 122 32.17 9.36 55.22
C GLU A 122 32.68 10.46 54.27
N PRO A 123 32.57 11.75 54.64
CA PRO A 123 33.03 12.87 53.85
C PRO A 123 34.50 13.17 54.19
N CYS A 124 35.45 12.44 53.60
CA CYS A 124 36.86 12.84 53.70
C CYS A 124 37.59 12.60 52.37
N ALA A 125 38.40 13.58 51.99
CA ALA A 125 39.01 13.74 50.68
C ALA A 125 39.71 12.47 50.14
N PRO A 126 39.59 12.17 48.83
CA PRO A 126 40.09 10.94 48.22
C PRO A 126 41.58 11.07 47.89
N THR A 127 42.47 11.01 48.88
CA THR A 127 43.92 11.07 48.60
C THR A 127 44.65 9.74 48.72
N MET A 128 44.09 8.70 49.35
CA MET A 128 44.61 7.33 49.25
C MET A 128 43.46 6.33 49.40
N LEU A 129 43.40 5.30 48.55
CA LEU A 129 42.47 4.17 48.71
C LEU A 129 42.82 3.44 50.02
N LYS A 130 42.22 3.86 51.15
CA LYS A 130 42.53 3.30 52.48
C LYS A 130 41.98 1.88 52.67
N HIS A 131 40.97 1.47 51.92
CA HIS A 131 40.36 0.16 52.08
C HIS A 131 40.85 -0.85 51.02
N PRO A 132 41.45 -1.98 51.43
CA PRO A 132 41.89 -3.04 50.51
C PRO A 132 40.73 -3.84 49.89
N ASN A 133 39.49 -3.53 50.28
CA ASN A 133 38.32 -4.25 49.83
C ASN A 133 37.58 -3.45 48.74
N PRO A 134 37.57 -3.93 47.48
CA PRO A 134 36.98 -3.23 46.34
C PRO A 134 35.45 -3.06 46.44
N PHE A 135 34.79 -3.80 47.33
CA PHE A 135 33.33 -3.69 47.57
C PHE A 135 32.91 -2.40 48.28
N PHE A 136 33.85 -1.59 48.79
CA PHE A 136 33.54 -0.29 49.41
C PHE A 136 33.38 0.85 48.40
N TYR A 137 33.83 0.67 47.16
CA TYR A 137 33.73 1.67 46.09
C TYR A 137 32.58 1.38 45.12
N ASN A 138 31.60 0.58 45.55
CA ASN A 138 30.54 0.07 44.68
C ASN A 138 29.78 1.17 43.91
N GLN A 139 29.56 2.34 44.52
CA GLN A 139 28.89 3.45 43.84
C GLN A 139 29.77 4.07 42.74
N ASP A 140 31.03 4.38 43.02
CA ASP A 140 31.97 4.92 42.01
C ASP A 140 32.24 3.90 40.89
N ILE A 141 32.39 2.62 41.24
CA ILE A 141 32.54 1.51 40.30
C ILE A 141 31.28 1.40 39.41
N SER A 142 30.09 1.54 39.99
CA SER A 142 28.84 1.49 39.23
C SER A 142 28.66 2.68 38.28
N ILE A 143 29.00 3.90 38.72
CA ILE A 143 29.01 5.10 37.87
C ILE A 143 30.00 4.91 36.73
N HIS A 144 31.16 4.31 36.99
CA HIS A 144 32.14 4.03 35.96
C HIS A 144 31.66 2.98 34.96
N LEU A 145 30.99 1.92 35.43
CA LEU A 145 30.42 0.87 34.58
C LEU A 145 29.24 1.37 33.74
N ASP A 146 28.43 2.30 34.26
CA ASP A 146 27.40 2.99 33.46
C ASP A 146 28.03 3.85 32.35
N LYS A 147 29.09 4.62 32.66
CA LYS A 147 29.86 5.36 31.66
C LYS A 147 30.45 4.43 30.58
N LEU A 148 30.96 3.26 30.98
CA LEU A 148 31.52 2.27 30.06
C LEU A 148 30.43 1.60 29.21
N MET A 149 29.26 1.31 29.79
CA MET A 149 28.08 0.83 29.05
C MET A 149 27.66 1.87 28.00
N CYS A 150 27.51 3.14 28.39
CA CYS A 150 27.16 4.23 27.49
C CYS A 150 28.19 4.40 26.36
N LEU A 151 29.48 4.31 26.67
CA LEU A 151 30.56 4.33 25.68
C LEU A 151 30.44 3.15 24.71
N ASN A 152 30.26 1.92 25.21
CA ASN A 152 30.12 0.72 24.38
C ASN A 152 28.89 0.82 23.45
N VAL A 153 27.74 1.23 23.98
CA VAL A 153 26.53 1.49 23.17
C VAL A 153 26.80 2.54 22.10
N THR A 154 27.47 3.65 22.45
CA THR A 154 27.82 4.71 21.51
C THR A 154 28.75 4.21 20.41
N LEU A 155 29.82 3.48 20.76
CA LEU A 155 30.77 2.90 19.81
C LEU A 155 30.08 1.90 18.89
N ARG A 156 29.24 1.01 19.43
CA ARG A 156 28.44 0.06 18.65
C ARG A 156 27.54 0.79 17.66
N MET A 157 26.85 1.84 18.09
CA MET A 157 26.01 2.65 17.19
C MET A 157 26.82 3.38 16.12
N CYS A 158 28.02 3.88 16.44
CA CYS A 158 28.94 4.45 15.47
C CYS A 158 29.37 3.42 14.42
N VAL A 159 29.75 2.20 14.84
CA VAL A 159 30.10 1.10 13.93
C VAL A 159 28.92 0.73 13.04
N LEU A 160 27.73 0.55 13.63
CA LEU A 160 26.51 0.24 12.86
C LEU A 160 26.19 1.34 11.83
N ARG A 161 26.32 2.62 12.19
CA ARG A 161 26.16 3.74 11.25
C ARG A 161 27.20 3.72 10.13
N CYS A 162 28.46 3.39 10.43
CA CYS A 162 29.50 3.26 9.42
C CYS A 162 29.22 2.11 8.44
N VAL A 163 28.82 0.95 8.97
CA VAL A 163 28.41 -0.21 8.16
C VAL A 163 27.19 0.14 7.31
N GLN A 164 26.17 0.76 7.90
CA GLN A 164 24.96 1.19 7.19
C GLN A 164 25.29 2.18 6.05
N ARG A 165 26.12 3.21 6.31
CA ARG A 165 26.57 4.15 5.27
C ARG A 165 27.32 3.44 4.15
N ARG A 166 28.20 2.49 4.48
CA ARG A 166 28.93 1.69 3.48
C ARG A 166 27.98 0.86 2.63
N LEU A 167 26.97 0.24 3.25
CA LEU A 167 25.96 -0.54 2.54
C LEU A 167 25.12 0.36 1.63
N ILE A 168 24.66 1.52 2.11
CA ILE A 168 23.95 2.51 1.30
C ILE A 168 24.80 2.96 0.11
N ALA A 169 26.06 3.32 0.32
CA ALA A 169 26.97 3.70 -0.76
C ALA A 169 27.24 2.55 -1.76
N LYS A 170 27.08 1.29 -1.35
CA LYS A 170 27.12 0.14 -2.27
C LYS A 170 25.83 0.02 -3.07
N MET A 171 24.67 0.23 -2.45
CA MET A 171 23.36 0.21 -3.10
C MET A 171 23.15 1.39 -4.05
N ASP A 172 23.68 2.57 -3.74
CA ASP A 172 23.67 3.74 -4.64
C ASP A 172 24.43 3.51 -5.96
N LYS A 173 25.29 2.47 -6.02
CA LYS A 173 25.94 2.04 -7.27
C LYS A 173 25.07 1.09 -8.09
N ARG A 174 24.01 0.54 -7.50
CA ARG A 174 23.08 -0.44 -8.09
C ARG A 174 21.68 0.14 -8.03
N VAL A 175 21.45 1.16 -8.86
CA VAL A 175 20.14 1.80 -9.01
C VAL A 175 19.33 1.04 -10.04
N VAL A 176 18.09 0.74 -9.71
CA VAL A 176 17.11 0.06 -10.58
C VAL A 176 15.90 0.97 -10.72
N GLY A 177 15.43 1.21 -11.94
CA GLY A 177 14.26 2.06 -12.21
C GLY A 177 14.56 3.56 -12.25
N GLU A 178 15.71 3.96 -12.80
CA GLU A 178 15.97 5.40 -13.06
C GLU A 178 14.97 6.00 -14.06
N ASP A 179 14.50 5.16 -14.99
CA ASP A 179 13.40 5.48 -15.90
C ASP A 179 12.08 4.97 -15.33
N ASP A 180 11.00 5.71 -15.57
CA ASP A 180 9.66 5.35 -15.09
C ASP A 180 9.17 4.07 -15.78
N LEU A 181 8.53 3.20 -14.98
CA LEU A 181 8.11 1.87 -15.39
C LEU A 181 7.10 1.89 -16.55
N HIS A 182 6.28 2.95 -16.63
CA HIS A 182 5.24 3.07 -17.66
C HIS A 182 5.67 3.92 -18.85
N THR A 183 6.30 5.07 -18.59
CA THR A 183 6.61 6.03 -19.65
C THR A 183 7.99 5.82 -20.27
N THR A 184 8.88 5.05 -19.62
CA THR A 184 10.30 4.86 -20.01
C THR A 184 11.10 6.17 -20.05
N VAL A 185 10.56 7.25 -19.49
CA VAL A 185 11.22 8.55 -19.38
C VAL A 185 11.89 8.66 -18.01
N ALA A 186 13.05 9.32 -17.98
CA ALA A 186 13.76 9.62 -16.75
C ALA A 186 12.87 10.37 -15.74
N ILE A 187 12.85 9.88 -14.50
CA ILE A 187 11.97 10.41 -13.45
C ILE A 187 12.52 11.76 -12.95
N PRO A 188 11.70 12.83 -12.89
CA PRO A 188 12.13 14.09 -12.30
C PRO A 188 12.50 13.92 -10.82
N GLU A 189 13.61 14.52 -10.38
CA GLU A 189 14.10 14.39 -8.99
C GLU A 189 13.03 14.79 -7.94
N ALA A 190 12.19 15.78 -8.24
CA ALA A 190 11.12 16.25 -7.36
C ALA A 190 9.94 15.25 -7.22
N ALA A 191 9.79 14.32 -8.16
CA ALA A 191 8.75 13.29 -8.15
C ALA A 191 9.31 11.90 -7.84
N MET A 192 10.59 11.81 -7.48
CA MET A 192 11.30 10.56 -7.27
C MET A 192 11.03 10.00 -5.88
N VAL A 193 10.72 8.70 -5.81
CA VAL A 193 10.68 7.91 -4.59
C VAL A 193 11.77 6.87 -4.67
N SER A 194 12.69 6.88 -3.71
CA SER A 194 13.83 5.96 -3.64
C SER A 194 13.70 5.03 -2.44
N VAL A 195 13.88 3.73 -2.68
CA VAL A 195 13.73 2.69 -1.66
C VAL A 195 14.98 1.81 -1.66
N TYR A 196 15.62 1.72 -0.51
CA TYR A 196 16.76 0.82 -0.32
C TYR A 196 16.26 -0.55 0.11
N ASP A 197 16.74 -1.59 -0.55
CA ASP A 197 16.47 -2.97 -0.16
C ASP A 197 17.78 -3.68 0.18
N PHE A 198 17.95 -3.94 1.48
CA PHE A 198 19.13 -4.62 2.00
C PHE A 198 19.19 -6.11 1.60
N LYS A 199 18.04 -6.75 1.27
CA LYS A 199 18.02 -8.14 0.83
C LYS A 199 18.65 -8.27 -0.56
N THR A 200 18.21 -7.43 -1.49
CA THR A 200 18.73 -7.41 -2.88
C THR A 200 19.99 -6.56 -3.06
N GLN A 201 20.38 -5.78 -2.04
CA GLN A 201 21.51 -4.84 -2.09
C GLN A 201 21.40 -3.85 -3.27
N ALA A 202 20.19 -3.38 -3.53
CA ALA A 202 19.87 -2.46 -4.61
C ALA A 202 19.04 -1.27 -4.10
N LYS A 203 19.09 -0.18 -4.86
CA LYS A 203 18.23 1.00 -4.68
C LYS A 203 17.20 1.01 -5.79
N TYR A 204 15.93 0.92 -5.43
CA TYR A 204 14.84 1.03 -6.38
C TYR A 204 14.33 2.46 -6.44
N VAL A 205 14.11 2.95 -7.64
CA VAL A 205 13.60 4.29 -7.90
C VAL A 205 12.26 4.17 -8.63
N PHE A 206 11.33 5.04 -8.23
CA PHE A 206 9.96 5.07 -8.75
C PHE A 206 9.49 6.51 -8.92
N HIS A 207 8.64 6.73 -9.91
CA HIS A 207 7.82 7.93 -9.95
C HIS A 207 6.74 7.88 -8.86
N THR A 208 6.52 8.99 -8.16
CA THR A 208 5.56 9.10 -7.04
C THR A 208 4.17 8.58 -7.41
N ASN A 209 3.64 8.99 -8.56
CA ASN A 209 2.31 8.56 -8.98
C ASN A 209 2.27 7.06 -9.33
N THR A 210 3.35 6.51 -9.87
CA THR A 210 3.43 5.11 -10.29
C THR A 210 3.39 4.22 -9.05
N ILE A 211 4.28 4.45 -8.08
CA ILE A 211 4.32 3.66 -6.85
C ILE A 211 3.04 3.82 -6.02
N LEU A 212 2.46 5.02 -5.98
CA LEU A 212 1.20 5.25 -5.27
C LEU A 212 0.04 4.49 -5.92
N LYS A 213 -0.08 4.54 -7.25
CA LYS A 213 -1.10 3.76 -7.98
C LYS A 213 -0.95 2.26 -7.72
N MET A 214 0.27 1.74 -7.73
CA MET A 214 0.54 0.33 -7.45
C MET A 214 0.16 -0.08 -6.02
N ILE A 215 0.49 0.76 -5.04
CA ILE A 215 0.09 0.53 -3.64
C ILE A 215 -1.44 0.54 -3.55
N LEU A 216 -2.11 1.55 -4.12
CA LEU A 216 -3.57 1.63 -4.11
C LEU A 216 -4.22 0.45 -4.83
N ALA A 217 -3.68 -0.01 -5.95
CA ALA A 217 -4.20 -1.18 -6.66
C ALA A 217 -4.11 -2.45 -5.80
N SER A 218 -3.04 -2.60 -5.00
CA SER A 218 -2.90 -3.73 -4.08
C SER A 218 -3.90 -3.61 -2.91
N LEU A 219 -4.05 -2.42 -2.36
CA LEU A 219 -4.98 -2.15 -1.26
C LEU A 219 -6.46 -2.23 -1.69
N LYS A 220 -6.78 -1.88 -2.92
CA LYS A 220 -8.12 -1.96 -3.51
C LYS A 220 -8.41 -3.31 -4.17
N TYR A 221 -7.50 -4.27 -4.04
CA TYR A 221 -7.69 -5.58 -4.66
C TYR A 221 -8.99 -6.22 -4.16
N CYS A 222 -9.78 -6.70 -5.10
CA CYS A 222 -10.99 -7.46 -4.87
C CYS A 222 -11.04 -8.65 -5.84
N ALA A 223 -11.84 -9.64 -5.49
CA ALA A 223 -12.12 -10.79 -6.35
C ALA A 223 -13.61 -11.11 -6.26
N TYR A 224 -14.29 -11.17 -7.40
CA TYR A 224 -15.72 -11.50 -7.49
C TYR A 224 -16.61 -10.67 -6.53
N GLY A 225 -16.44 -9.35 -6.52
CA GLY A 225 -17.20 -8.45 -5.64
C GLY A 225 -16.82 -8.51 -4.15
N ILE A 226 -15.88 -9.38 -3.76
CA ILE A 226 -15.40 -9.48 -2.39
C ILE A 226 -14.08 -8.72 -2.25
N ALA A 227 -14.06 -7.75 -1.32
CA ALA A 227 -12.87 -7.03 -0.95
C ALA A 227 -11.81 -7.97 -0.35
N SER A 228 -10.62 -8.01 -0.94
CA SER A 228 -9.51 -8.85 -0.48
C SER A 228 -8.19 -8.09 -0.57
N PRO A 229 -8.03 -6.99 0.20
CA PRO A 229 -6.86 -6.12 0.09
C PRO A 229 -5.56 -6.93 0.27
N LYS A 230 -4.57 -6.64 -0.58
CA LYS A 230 -3.27 -7.31 -0.57
C LYS A 230 -2.17 -6.38 -0.08
N ALA A 231 -1.16 -6.96 0.57
CA ALA A 231 0.05 -6.24 0.94
C ALA A 231 0.75 -5.70 -0.33
N PRO A 232 1.13 -4.41 -0.38
CA PRO A 232 1.84 -3.87 -1.52
C PRO A 232 3.20 -4.53 -1.72
N LYS A 233 3.54 -4.81 -2.97
CA LYS A 233 4.77 -5.47 -3.38
C LYS A 233 5.67 -4.55 -4.20
N ASN A 234 6.96 -4.86 -4.19
CA ASN A 234 7.92 -4.23 -5.08
C ASN A 234 7.70 -4.77 -6.51
N PRO A 235 7.43 -3.93 -7.53
CA PRO A 235 7.24 -4.39 -8.90
C PRO A 235 8.44 -5.15 -9.47
N TYR A 236 9.66 -4.82 -9.05
CA TYR A 236 10.86 -5.41 -9.64
C TYR A 236 11.19 -6.78 -9.04
N THR A 237 10.81 -7.04 -7.80
CA THR A 237 11.17 -8.29 -7.08
C THR A 237 9.96 -9.15 -6.73
N ASN A 238 8.75 -8.60 -6.88
CA ASN A 238 7.48 -9.19 -6.42
C ASN A 238 7.47 -9.58 -4.92
N LEU A 239 8.40 -9.03 -4.13
CA LEU A 239 8.45 -9.22 -2.68
C LEU A 239 7.63 -8.12 -1.99
N GLU A 240 6.98 -8.47 -0.90
CA GLU A 240 6.26 -7.50 -0.07
C GLU A 240 7.21 -6.47 0.52
N TRP A 241 6.75 -5.21 0.54
CA TRP A 241 7.51 -4.15 1.16
C TRP A 241 7.56 -4.33 2.68
N THR A 242 8.74 -4.18 3.26
CA THR A 242 8.87 -4.17 4.72
C THR A 242 8.29 -2.89 5.31
N LYS A 243 7.84 -2.94 6.57
CA LYS A 243 7.31 -1.76 7.28
C LYS A 243 8.24 -0.52 7.21
N PRO A 244 9.57 -0.63 7.41
CA PRO A 244 10.47 0.51 7.27
C PRO A 244 10.55 1.06 5.84
N GLN A 245 10.46 0.19 4.83
CA GLN A 245 10.40 0.61 3.41
C GLN A 245 9.11 1.37 3.13
N LEU A 246 7.96 0.84 3.56
CA LEU A 246 6.67 1.54 3.43
C LEU A 246 6.68 2.89 4.15
N MET A 247 7.27 2.98 5.35
CA MET A 247 7.45 4.24 6.07
C MET A 247 8.25 5.26 5.24
N SER A 248 9.37 4.81 4.65
CA SER A 248 10.20 5.66 3.80
C SER A 248 9.48 6.08 2.51
N ILE A 249 8.71 5.19 1.89
CA ILE A 249 7.89 5.47 0.72
C ILE A 249 6.85 6.54 1.05
N THR A 250 6.09 6.35 2.13
CA THR A 250 5.04 7.29 2.57
C THR A 250 5.59 8.68 2.83
N GLN A 251 6.71 8.81 3.54
CA GLN A 251 7.34 10.10 3.80
C GLN A 251 7.74 10.82 2.51
N GLN A 252 8.29 10.09 1.53
CA GLN A 252 8.66 10.66 0.23
C GLN A 252 7.42 11.05 -0.59
N ILE A 253 6.38 10.21 -0.63
CA ILE A 253 5.12 10.52 -1.33
C ILE A 253 4.47 11.78 -0.72
N VAL A 254 4.33 11.85 0.60
CA VAL A 254 3.74 13.00 1.29
C VAL A 254 4.54 14.27 0.98
N ARG A 255 5.88 14.20 1.05
CA ARG A 255 6.75 15.33 0.70
C ARG A 255 6.55 15.78 -0.76
N ASN A 256 6.55 14.84 -1.70
CA ASN A 256 6.45 15.14 -3.12
C ASN A 256 5.06 15.69 -3.48
N MET A 257 3.99 15.18 -2.86
CA MET A 257 2.63 15.69 -3.05
C MET A 257 2.42 17.06 -2.41
N ALA A 258 2.97 17.29 -1.22
CA ALA A 258 2.92 18.59 -0.56
C ALA A 258 3.62 19.68 -1.39
N ALA A 259 4.75 19.34 -2.02
CA ALA A 259 5.45 20.24 -2.96
C ALA A 259 4.61 20.60 -4.19
N LEU A 260 3.62 19.77 -4.54
CA LEU A 260 2.65 20.00 -5.62
C LEU A 260 1.31 20.56 -5.13
N HIS A 261 1.20 20.94 -3.84
CA HIS A 261 -0.05 21.35 -3.19
C HIS A 261 -1.18 20.32 -3.31
N ARG A 262 -0.84 19.03 -3.23
CA ARG A 262 -1.80 17.91 -3.29
C ARG A 262 -1.78 17.11 -1.98
N ILE A 263 -2.92 16.51 -1.66
CA ILE A 263 -3.08 15.63 -0.50
C ILE A 263 -3.04 14.17 -1.00
N PRO A 264 -2.32 13.26 -0.33
CA PRO A 264 -2.37 11.84 -0.67
C PRO A 264 -3.78 11.25 -0.55
N PRO A 265 -4.14 10.26 -1.39
CA PRO A 265 -5.45 9.62 -1.35
C PRO A 265 -5.79 9.06 0.05
N PRO A 266 -7.04 9.22 0.55
CA PRO A 266 -7.42 8.81 1.89
C PRO A 266 -7.12 7.33 2.20
N MET A 267 -7.38 6.41 1.27
CA MET A 267 -7.06 4.99 1.46
C MET A 267 -5.58 4.74 1.75
N PHE A 268 -4.68 5.50 1.12
CA PHE A 268 -3.24 5.39 1.36
C PHE A 268 -2.88 5.89 2.78
N LEU A 269 -3.49 6.99 3.21
CA LEU A 269 -3.30 7.54 4.56
C LEU A 269 -3.89 6.61 5.63
N ASN A 270 -5.04 5.98 5.36
CA ASN A 270 -5.65 5.01 6.26
C ASN A 270 -4.75 3.77 6.42
N TYR A 271 -4.13 3.29 5.34
CA TYR A 271 -3.16 2.20 5.44
C TYR A 271 -1.93 2.57 6.29
N TYR A 272 -1.45 3.81 6.18
CA TYR A 272 -0.42 4.35 7.06
C TYR A 272 -0.88 4.39 8.54
N ASN A 273 -2.09 4.90 8.80
CA ASN A 273 -2.67 4.98 10.16
C ASN A 273 -2.86 3.59 10.79
N CYS A 274 -3.19 2.59 9.98
CA CYS A 274 -3.25 1.17 10.38
C CYS A 274 -1.86 0.52 10.49
N ASN A 275 -0.78 1.29 10.61
CA ASN A 275 0.59 0.80 10.80
C ASN A 275 1.08 -0.15 9.69
N TYR A 276 0.53 -0.02 8.48
CA TYR A 276 0.75 -0.92 7.34
C TYR A 276 0.30 -2.37 7.55
N ASN A 277 -0.59 -2.62 8.53
CA ASN A 277 -1.20 -3.94 8.72
C ASN A 277 -2.45 -4.07 7.84
N VAL A 278 -2.41 -5.00 6.89
CA VAL A 278 -3.49 -5.21 5.91
C VAL A 278 -4.79 -5.67 6.58
N LEU A 279 -4.72 -6.52 7.61
CA LEU A 279 -5.90 -7.01 8.32
C LEU A 279 -6.59 -5.90 9.12
N THR A 280 -5.81 -5.07 9.82
CA THR A 280 -6.33 -3.89 10.52
C THR A 280 -6.90 -2.87 9.53
N PHE A 281 -6.22 -2.67 8.40
CA PHE A 281 -6.68 -1.79 7.33
C PHE A 281 -8.00 -2.26 6.70
N ALA A 282 -8.11 -3.56 6.40
CA ALA A 282 -9.31 -4.16 5.82
C ALA A 282 -10.54 -3.93 6.70
N LYS A 283 -10.40 -4.10 8.02
CA LYS A 283 -11.47 -3.81 8.99
C LYS A 283 -11.78 -2.31 9.09
N PHE A 284 -10.74 -1.47 9.06
CA PHE A 284 -10.92 -0.02 9.18
C PHE A 284 -11.59 0.61 7.95
N CYS A 285 -11.28 0.10 6.75
CA CYS A 285 -11.81 0.57 5.48
C CYS A 285 -12.84 -0.39 4.86
N GLU A 286 -13.53 -1.19 5.68
CA GLU A 286 -14.42 -2.26 5.21
C GLU A 286 -15.48 -1.75 4.22
N LYS A 287 -16.15 -0.65 4.57
CA LYS A 287 -17.17 -0.01 3.72
C LYS A 287 -16.60 0.50 2.39
N ASP A 288 -15.52 1.28 2.43
CA ASP A 288 -14.88 1.83 1.22
C ASP A 288 -14.36 0.73 0.29
N LEU A 289 -13.81 -0.34 0.86
CA LEU A 289 -13.33 -1.49 0.12
C LEU A 289 -14.49 -2.30 -0.47
N GLY A 290 -15.59 -2.45 0.27
CA GLY A 290 -16.82 -3.07 -0.23
C GLY A 290 -17.36 -2.30 -1.43
N ILE A 291 -17.48 -0.97 -1.34
CA ILE A 291 -17.95 -0.13 -2.46
C ILE A 291 -17.02 -0.29 -3.66
N ASN A 292 -15.70 -0.28 -3.44
CA ASN A 292 -14.75 -0.49 -4.53
C ASN A 292 -14.91 -1.88 -5.16
N ALA A 293 -15.15 -2.93 -4.36
CA ALA A 293 -15.34 -4.29 -4.85
C ALA A 293 -16.64 -4.43 -5.65
N ALA A 294 -17.73 -3.78 -5.22
CA ALA A 294 -18.98 -3.68 -5.96
C ALA A 294 -18.76 -3.03 -7.34
N VAL A 295 -18.10 -1.87 -7.35
CA VAL A 295 -17.82 -1.13 -8.59
C VAL A 295 -16.98 -1.97 -9.55
N GLU A 296 -15.96 -2.69 -9.06
CA GLU A 296 -15.16 -3.59 -9.92
C GLU A 296 -15.97 -4.80 -10.43
N LEU A 297 -16.88 -5.37 -9.63
CA LEU A 297 -17.76 -6.45 -10.06
C LEU A 297 -18.64 -6.00 -11.24
N PHE A 298 -19.31 -4.86 -11.10
CA PHE A 298 -20.21 -4.31 -12.11
C PHE A 298 -19.49 -3.65 -13.30
N LYS A 299 -18.15 -3.62 -13.34
CA LYS A 299 -17.41 -3.29 -14.59
C LYS A 299 -17.46 -4.44 -15.60
N HIS A 300 -17.56 -5.68 -15.12
CA HIS A 300 -17.67 -6.86 -15.97
C HIS A 300 -19.14 -7.14 -16.29
N LYS A 301 -19.77 -6.17 -16.94
CA LYS A 301 -21.23 -6.10 -17.19
C LYS A 301 -21.79 -7.30 -17.98
N ASP A 302 -20.97 -7.93 -18.82
CA ASP A 302 -21.37 -9.04 -19.69
C ASP A 302 -21.01 -10.42 -19.13
N ASP A 303 -20.40 -10.47 -17.93
CA ASP A 303 -20.07 -11.75 -17.31
C ASP A 303 -21.35 -12.44 -16.81
N PRO A 304 -21.57 -13.73 -17.12
CA PRO A 304 -22.79 -14.44 -16.72
C PRO A 304 -23.06 -14.36 -15.22
N THR A 305 -22.03 -14.43 -14.38
CA THR A 305 -22.21 -14.37 -12.92
C THR A 305 -22.66 -12.98 -12.47
N THR A 306 -22.14 -11.92 -13.10
CA THR A 306 -22.61 -10.55 -12.85
C THR A 306 -24.06 -10.38 -13.30
N LEU A 307 -24.45 -10.96 -14.44
CA LEU A 307 -25.83 -10.92 -14.95
C LEU A 307 -26.81 -11.66 -14.05
N ASP A 308 -26.42 -12.80 -13.47
CA ASP A 308 -27.23 -13.52 -12.49
C ASP A 308 -27.47 -12.65 -11.25
N VAL A 309 -26.41 -12.07 -10.68
CA VAL A 309 -26.52 -11.13 -9.54
C VAL A 309 -27.40 -9.93 -9.91
N TYR A 310 -27.26 -9.40 -11.13
CA TYR A 310 -28.08 -8.29 -11.63
C TYR A 310 -29.58 -8.67 -11.65
N GLY A 311 -29.89 -9.87 -12.15
CA GLY A 311 -31.24 -10.40 -12.20
C GLY A 311 -31.84 -10.69 -10.84
N GLU A 312 -31.03 -11.19 -9.90
CA GLU A 312 -31.42 -11.40 -8.49
C GLU A 312 -31.78 -10.08 -7.82
N MET A 313 -30.92 -9.05 -7.92
CA MET A 313 -31.19 -7.73 -7.31
C MET A 313 -32.50 -7.11 -7.81
N ILE A 314 -32.77 -7.20 -9.12
CA ILE A 314 -34.05 -6.74 -9.69
C ILE A 314 -35.22 -7.56 -9.13
N GLY A 315 -35.06 -8.88 -9.04
CA GLY A 315 -36.09 -9.77 -8.50
C GLY A 315 -36.44 -9.44 -7.05
N THR A 316 -35.43 -9.24 -6.20
CA THR A 316 -35.62 -8.89 -4.79
C THR A 316 -36.44 -7.61 -4.63
N VAL A 317 -36.11 -6.54 -5.38
CA VAL A 317 -36.87 -5.29 -5.30
C VAL A 317 -38.30 -5.43 -5.83
N ILE A 318 -38.50 -6.20 -6.90
CA ILE A 318 -39.83 -6.50 -7.43
C ILE A 318 -40.70 -7.18 -6.36
N ASP A 319 -40.15 -8.18 -5.69
CA ASP A 319 -40.85 -8.98 -4.69
C ASP A 319 -41.12 -8.17 -3.41
N GLU A 320 -40.15 -7.37 -2.94
CA GLU A 320 -40.27 -6.55 -1.73
C GLU A 320 -41.27 -5.40 -1.87
N GLU A 321 -41.24 -4.69 -3.01
CA GLU A 321 -42.08 -3.51 -3.25
C GLU A 321 -43.39 -3.87 -3.99
N ASN A 322 -43.65 -5.16 -4.24
CA ASN A 322 -44.80 -5.67 -4.99
C ASN A 322 -44.99 -4.97 -6.35
N ILE A 323 -43.88 -4.80 -7.08
CA ILE A 323 -43.83 -4.07 -8.35
C ILE A 323 -44.09 -5.04 -9.51
N ALA A 324 -45.23 -4.90 -10.19
CA ALA A 324 -45.48 -5.66 -11.41
C ALA A 324 -44.44 -5.37 -12.51
N MET A 325 -43.79 -6.42 -13.03
CA MET A 325 -42.84 -6.34 -14.15
C MET A 325 -42.88 -7.60 -15.02
N SER A 326 -43.24 -7.42 -16.30
CA SER A 326 -43.22 -8.51 -17.27
C SER A 326 -41.84 -9.20 -17.41
N THR A 327 -41.87 -10.52 -17.60
CA THR A 327 -40.66 -11.34 -17.81
C THR A 327 -39.84 -10.85 -19.01
N ARG A 328 -40.52 -10.43 -20.09
CA ARG A 328 -39.85 -9.88 -21.28
C ARG A 328 -39.04 -8.63 -20.96
N MET A 329 -39.61 -7.72 -20.17
CA MET A 329 -38.92 -6.49 -19.78
C MET A 329 -37.71 -6.79 -18.91
N ARG A 330 -37.89 -7.65 -17.90
CA ARG A 330 -36.81 -8.12 -17.03
C ARG A 330 -35.65 -8.71 -17.84
N ASN A 331 -35.94 -9.61 -18.78
CA ASN A 331 -34.93 -10.21 -19.64
C ASN A 331 -34.22 -9.17 -20.51
N MET A 332 -34.92 -8.18 -21.05
CA MET A 332 -34.28 -7.12 -21.83
C MET A 332 -33.34 -6.24 -20.99
N ILE A 333 -33.67 -5.99 -19.73
CA ILE A 333 -32.81 -5.25 -18.79
C ILE A 333 -31.55 -6.09 -18.46
N ILE A 334 -31.75 -7.35 -18.06
CA ILE A 334 -30.65 -8.27 -17.66
C ILE A 334 -29.73 -8.54 -18.86
N GLU A 335 -30.28 -8.88 -20.02
CA GLU A 335 -29.51 -9.15 -21.24
C GLU A 335 -28.96 -7.87 -21.89
N ARG A 336 -29.11 -6.71 -21.24
CA ARG A 336 -28.59 -5.42 -21.67
C ARG A 336 -29.01 -5.02 -23.08
N LYS A 337 -30.26 -5.32 -23.47
CA LYS A 337 -30.84 -5.05 -24.80
C LYS A 337 -31.54 -3.69 -24.89
N LEU A 338 -31.38 -2.85 -23.88
CA LEU A 338 -31.95 -1.50 -23.85
C LEU A 338 -31.03 -0.48 -24.52
N PRO A 339 -31.54 0.70 -24.92
CA PRO A 339 -30.71 1.82 -25.32
C PRO A 339 -29.73 2.22 -24.20
N ASP A 340 -28.50 2.60 -24.57
CA ASP A 340 -27.39 2.91 -23.65
C ASP A 340 -27.81 3.83 -22.48
N ILE A 341 -28.58 4.89 -22.75
CA ILE A 341 -29.04 5.84 -21.73
C ILE A 341 -29.90 5.16 -20.65
N LEU A 342 -30.82 4.27 -21.06
CA LEU A 342 -31.67 3.53 -20.12
C LEU A 342 -30.87 2.45 -19.41
N GLN A 343 -29.99 1.77 -20.13
CA GLN A 343 -29.16 0.71 -19.57
C GLN A 343 -28.18 1.25 -18.51
N ASP A 344 -27.53 2.37 -18.77
CA ASP A 344 -26.62 3.01 -17.81
C ASP A 344 -27.36 3.45 -16.54
N ARG A 345 -28.62 3.91 -16.67
CA ARG A 345 -29.45 4.22 -15.50
C ARG A 345 -29.78 2.96 -14.69
N TRP A 346 -30.19 1.88 -15.34
CA TRP A 346 -30.41 0.60 -14.68
C TRP A 346 -29.13 0.08 -13.98
N ASP A 347 -27.97 0.20 -14.63
CA ASP A 347 -26.69 -0.20 -14.04
C ASP A 347 -26.37 0.58 -12.77
N ASN A 348 -26.62 1.89 -12.75
CA ASN A 348 -26.41 2.72 -11.57
C ASN A 348 -27.37 2.35 -10.43
N ILE A 349 -28.66 2.11 -10.74
CA ILE A 349 -29.68 1.69 -9.77
C ILE A 349 -29.31 0.34 -9.16
N VAL A 350 -28.99 -0.66 -9.99
CA VAL A 350 -28.65 -2.01 -9.53
C VAL A 350 -27.35 -2.01 -8.72
N LEU A 351 -26.35 -1.24 -9.14
CA LEU A 351 -25.13 -1.05 -8.35
C LEU A 351 -25.44 -0.43 -6.98
N ALA A 352 -26.26 0.62 -6.93
CA ALA A 352 -26.64 1.28 -5.69
C ALA A 352 -27.43 0.35 -4.75
N LEU A 353 -28.39 -0.41 -5.29
CA LEU A 353 -29.13 -1.44 -4.56
C LEU A 353 -28.17 -2.49 -3.99
N TRP A 354 -27.26 -3.01 -4.81
CA TRP A 354 -26.32 -4.04 -4.36
C TRP A 354 -25.43 -3.52 -3.22
N ILE A 355 -24.94 -2.28 -3.33
CA ILE A 355 -24.12 -1.65 -2.29
C ILE A 355 -24.94 -1.45 -1.02
N ASP A 356 -26.18 -0.98 -1.12
CA ASP A 356 -27.03 -0.76 0.05
C ASP A 356 -27.34 -2.08 0.77
N THR A 357 -27.79 -3.10 0.03
CA THR A 357 -28.14 -4.40 0.59
C THR A 357 -26.95 -5.11 1.25
N ASN A 358 -25.76 -5.06 0.62
CA ASN A 358 -24.60 -5.84 1.10
C ASN A 358 -23.67 -5.07 2.04
N ILE A 359 -23.58 -3.74 1.90
CA ILE A 359 -22.60 -2.90 2.63
C ILE A 359 -23.30 -1.95 3.61
N GLN A 360 -24.63 -1.77 3.50
CA GLN A 360 -25.42 -0.87 4.33
C GLN A 360 -24.92 0.58 4.25
N VAL A 361 -24.64 1.01 3.02
CA VAL A 361 -24.20 2.37 2.68
C VAL A 361 -24.93 2.82 1.42
N LEU A 362 -25.46 4.03 1.46
CA LEU A 362 -26.07 4.65 0.29
C LEU A 362 -25.01 5.13 -0.68
N TYR A 363 -25.12 4.72 -1.94
CA TYR A 363 -24.22 5.10 -3.01
C TYR A 363 -24.70 6.39 -3.69
N GLU A 364 -23.81 7.35 -3.92
CA GLU A 364 -24.17 8.61 -4.59
C GLU A 364 -24.73 8.33 -6.00
N PRO A 365 -25.78 9.05 -6.44
CA PRO A 365 -26.30 10.29 -5.87
C PRO A 365 -27.41 10.12 -4.81
N TYR A 366 -27.77 8.90 -4.41
CA TYR A 366 -28.92 8.65 -3.55
C TYR A 366 -28.64 8.99 -2.08
N LYS A 367 -29.60 9.65 -1.42
CA LYS A 367 -29.54 10.05 -0.01
C LYS A 367 -30.42 9.19 0.89
N THR A 368 -31.39 8.48 0.33
CA THR A 368 -32.26 7.54 1.05
C THR A 368 -32.56 6.33 0.17
N TYR A 369 -32.91 5.20 0.80
CA TYR A 369 -33.38 4.01 0.07
C TYR A 369 -34.62 4.30 -0.79
N THR A 370 -35.53 5.15 -0.28
CA THR A 370 -36.73 5.57 -1.02
C THR A 370 -36.38 6.28 -2.34
N GLU A 371 -35.30 7.08 -2.39
CA GLU A 371 -34.86 7.71 -3.64
C GLU A 371 -34.38 6.66 -4.67
N ILE A 372 -33.79 5.54 -4.22
CA ILE A 372 -33.38 4.43 -5.08
C ILE A 372 -34.62 3.74 -5.65
N ILE A 373 -35.63 3.45 -4.81
CA ILE A 373 -36.88 2.80 -5.22
C ILE A 373 -37.72 3.70 -6.15
N ASP A 374 -37.77 4.99 -5.89
CA ASP A 374 -38.41 5.97 -6.77
C ASP A 374 -37.72 6.00 -8.15
N ASP A 375 -36.40 5.94 -8.19
CA ASP A 375 -35.63 5.93 -9.44
C ASP A 375 -35.79 4.59 -10.19
N PHE A 376 -35.83 3.47 -9.46
CA PHE A 376 -36.16 2.15 -9.98
C PHE A 376 -37.54 2.15 -10.65
N THR A 377 -38.57 2.67 -9.98
CA THR A 377 -39.94 2.74 -10.50
C THR A 377 -40.02 3.62 -11.75
N LYS A 378 -39.34 4.76 -11.75
CA LYS A 378 -39.26 5.62 -12.94
C LYS A 378 -38.53 4.93 -14.10
N ALA A 379 -37.39 4.27 -13.84
CA ALA A 379 -36.65 3.53 -14.85
C ALA A 379 -37.49 2.38 -15.44
N ARG A 380 -38.30 1.71 -14.60
CA ARG A 380 -39.29 0.72 -15.02
C ARG A 380 -40.31 1.33 -15.98
N ASP A 381 -40.93 2.44 -15.62
CA ASP A 381 -41.98 3.08 -16.43
C ASP A 381 -41.44 3.62 -17.77
N ASP A 382 -40.22 4.16 -17.76
CA ASP A 382 -39.51 4.58 -18.96
C ASP A 382 -39.20 3.39 -19.88
N THR A 383 -38.75 2.27 -19.30
CA THR A 383 -38.49 1.02 -20.03
C THR A 383 -39.78 0.46 -20.63
N ARG A 384 -40.88 0.46 -19.87
CA ARG A 384 -42.21 0.05 -20.37
C ARG A 384 -42.64 0.92 -21.54
N SER A 385 -42.48 2.24 -21.42
CA SER A 385 -42.79 3.20 -22.49
C SER A 385 -41.96 2.94 -23.75
N TYR A 386 -40.67 2.63 -23.59
CA TYR A 386 -39.80 2.24 -24.70
C TYR A 386 -40.28 0.95 -25.39
N LEU A 387 -40.66 -0.08 -24.64
CA LEU A 387 -41.17 -1.33 -25.21
C LEU A 387 -42.48 -1.14 -26.01
N LEU A 388 -43.36 -0.27 -25.53
CA LEU A 388 -44.59 0.09 -26.24
C LEU A 388 -44.27 0.83 -27.56
N GLN A 389 -43.30 1.74 -27.55
CA GLN A 389 -42.84 2.43 -28.76
C GLN A 389 -42.19 1.47 -29.76
N LEU A 390 -41.37 0.53 -29.29
CA LEU A 390 -40.75 -0.50 -30.12
C LEU A 390 -41.82 -1.36 -30.80
N THR A 391 -42.82 -1.79 -30.05
CA THR A 391 -43.96 -2.58 -30.56
C THR A 391 -44.76 -1.79 -31.60
N ARG A 392 -45.05 -0.51 -31.35
CA ARG A 392 -45.72 0.38 -32.31
C ARG A 392 -44.90 0.58 -33.58
N SER A 393 -43.59 0.72 -33.46
CA SER A 393 -42.67 0.93 -34.59
C SER A 393 -42.56 -0.32 -35.46
N SER A 394 -42.51 -1.50 -34.86
CA SER A 394 -42.54 -2.78 -35.58
C SER A 394 -43.86 -2.96 -36.36
N ARG A 395 -45.00 -2.52 -35.80
CA ARG A 395 -46.29 -2.53 -36.51
C ARG A 395 -46.29 -1.62 -37.74
N ARG A 396 -45.68 -0.43 -37.67
CA ARG A 396 -45.61 0.51 -38.81
C ARG A 396 -44.71 0.06 -39.94
N ARG A 397 -43.76 -0.84 -39.68
CA ARG A 397 -42.87 -1.39 -40.70
C ARG A 397 -43.47 -2.57 -41.46
N LEU A 398 -44.63 -3.09 -41.04
CA LEU A 398 -45.32 -4.08 -41.87
C LEU A 398 -45.82 -3.41 -43.15
N PRO A 399 -45.58 -4.03 -44.33
CA PRO A 399 -46.08 -3.50 -45.59
C PRO A 399 -47.61 -3.37 -45.53
N PRO A 400 -48.19 -2.32 -46.13
CA PRO A 400 -49.63 -2.14 -46.18
C PRO A 400 -50.30 -3.39 -46.78
N PRO A 401 -51.53 -3.74 -46.34
CA PRO A 401 -52.22 -5.00 -46.63
C PRO A 401 -52.58 -5.27 -48.12
N GLY A 402 -51.90 -4.64 -49.07
CA GLY A 402 -52.11 -4.77 -50.52
C GLY A 402 -51.20 -5.75 -51.26
N SER A 403 -50.18 -6.37 -50.64
CA SER A 403 -49.37 -7.41 -51.32
C SER A 403 -49.86 -8.82 -50.95
N GLY A 404 -50.49 -9.49 -51.90
CA GLY A 404 -51.40 -10.62 -51.69
C GLY A 404 -50.92 -11.84 -50.91
N ILE A 405 -51.87 -12.37 -50.13
CA ILE A 405 -52.25 -13.79 -49.96
C ILE A 405 -51.68 -14.60 -48.76
N SER A 406 -50.67 -14.16 -47.99
CA SER A 406 -50.27 -14.91 -46.76
C SER A 406 -50.64 -14.24 -45.41
N LEU A 407 -51.38 -13.13 -45.43
CA LEU A 407 -51.44 -12.16 -44.32
C LEU A 407 -52.53 -12.38 -43.26
N ILE A 408 -53.61 -13.10 -43.55
CA ILE A 408 -54.71 -13.27 -42.58
C ILE A 408 -54.26 -14.13 -41.40
N ARG A 409 -53.45 -15.16 -41.66
CA ARG A 409 -52.95 -16.06 -40.62
C ARG A 409 -51.93 -15.37 -39.72
N THR A 410 -51.02 -14.56 -40.30
CA THR A 410 -50.05 -13.77 -39.53
C THR A 410 -50.70 -12.61 -38.77
N HIS A 411 -51.75 -11.99 -39.31
CA HIS A 411 -52.50 -10.97 -38.59
C HIS A 411 -53.30 -11.56 -37.41
N ALA A 412 -53.94 -12.72 -37.58
CA ALA A 412 -54.64 -13.40 -36.50
C ALA A 412 -53.67 -13.92 -35.42
N LEU A 413 -52.51 -14.46 -35.81
CA LEU A 413 -51.45 -14.87 -34.88
C LEU A 413 -50.85 -13.68 -34.14
N ASN A 414 -50.70 -12.53 -34.80
CA ASN A 414 -50.26 -11.30 -34.14
C ASN A 414 -51.33 -10.73 -33.21
N ILE A 415 -52.62 -10.83 -33.53
CA ILE A 415 -53.70 -10.51 -32.59
C ILE A 415 -53.69 -11.45 -31.39
N LEU A 416 -53.38 -12.73 -31.58
CA LEU A 416 -53.25 -13.70 -30.49
C LEU A 416 -52.00 -13.47 -29.63
N ILE A 417 -50.86 -13.11 -30.25
CA ILE A 417 -49.65 -12.70 -29.52
C ILE A 417 -49.90 -11.38 -28.80
N ASP A 418 -50.60 -10.44 -29.43
CA ASP A 418 -50.99 -9.18 -28.81
C ASP A 418 -51.97 -9.42 -27.66
N ALA A 419 -52.94 -10.32 -27.82
CA ALA A 419 -53.85 -10.73 -26.76
C ALA A 419 -53.11 -11.44 -25.63
N ALA A 420 -52.09 -12.27 -25.95
CA ALA A 420 -51.23 -12.93 -24.97
C ALA A 420 -50.35 -11.94 -24.19
N VAL A 421 -49.75 -10.97 -24.89
CA VAL A 421 -48.98 -9.87 -24.28
C VAL A 421 -49.90 -8.96 -23.47
N TYR A 422 -51.13 -8.72 -23.93
CA TYR A 422 -52.12 -7.94 -23.19
C TYR A 422 -52.65 -8.72 -21.98
N THR A 423 -52.81 -10.04 -22.06
CA THR A 423 -53.16 -10.89 -20.91
C THR A 423 -52.02 -11.00 -19.92
N ASP A 424 -50.75 -11.03 -20.35
CA ASP A 424 -49.60 -10.92 -19.44
C ASP A 424 -49.60 -9.56 -18.73
N ASN A 425 -49.98 -8.47 -19.41
CA ASN A 425 -50.18 -7.15 -18.79
C ASN A 425 -51.47 -7.05 -17.95
N ILE A 426 -52.47 -7.93 -18.14
CA ILE A 426 -53.70 -7.99 -17.32
C ILE A 426 -53.48 -8.86 -16.09
N LEU A 427 -52.65 -9.91 -16.18
CA LEU A 427 -52.17 -10.70 -15.05
C LEU A 427 -51.21 -9.91 -14.14
N GLU A 428 -50.72 -8.74 -14.59
CA GLU A 428 -50.06 -7.74 -13.75
C GLU A 428 -51.04 -6.90 -12.91
N MET A 429 -52.36 -7.00 -13.13
CA MET A 429 -53.33 -6.56 -12.13
C MET A 429 -53.34 -7.62 -11.04
N GLY A 430 -52.87 -7.26 -9.84
CA GLY A 430 -52.81 -8.17 -8.69
C GLY A 430 -54.16 -8.84 -8.42
N ASP A 431 -54.14 -9.86 -7.56
CA ASP A 431 -55.27 -10.67 -7.10
C ASP A 431 -56.40 -9.85 -6.41
N GLU A 432 -56.93 -8.83 -7.07
CA GLU A 432 -58.22 -8.25 -6.73
C GLU A 432 -59.25 -9.33 -7.07
N GLU A 433 -59.90 -9.83 -6.00
CA GLU A 433 -60.98 -10.80 -6.09
C GLU A 433 -61.91 -10.42 -7.26
N PRO A 434 -62.19 -11.36 -8.18
CA PRO A 434 -63.06 -11.08 -9.31
C PRO A 434 -64.37 -10.52 -8.76
N PRO A 435 -64.89 -9.39 -9.30
CA PRO A 435 -66.11 -8.80 -8.81
C PRO A 435 -67.21 -9.87 -8.86
N LEU A 436 -67.75 -10.19 -7.68
CA LEU A 436 -68.83 -11.15 -7.49
C LEU A 436 -69.87 -10.95 -8.58
N THR A 437 -69.87 -11.86 -9.56
CA THR A 437 -70.83 -11.86 -10.65
C THR A 437 -72.21 -12.05 -10.03
N VAL A 438 -73.06 -11.04 -10.23
CA VAL A 438 -74.49 -11.09 -9.92
C VAL A 438 -75.11 -12.26 -10.68
N ASN A 439 -75.65 -13.22 -9.93
CA ASN A 439 -76.45 -14.32 -10.49
C ASN A 439 -77.65 -13.75 -11.23
N LEU A 440 -77.83 -14.17 -12.49
CA LEU A 440 -79.09 -14.11 -13.24
C LEU A 440 -79.83 -15.43 -13.10
#